data_AF-A0A968R0Y2-F1
#
_entry.id   AF-A0A968R0Y2-F1
#
_cell.length_a   1.000
_cell.length_b   1.000
_cell.length_c   1.000
_cell.angle_alpha   90.00
_cell.angle_beta   90.00
_cell.angle_gamma   90.00
#
_symmetry.space_group_name_H-M   'P 1'
#
loop_
_entity.id
_entity.type
_entity.pdbx_description
1 polymer ?
#
loop_
_entity_poly.entity_id
_entity_poly.type
_entity_poly.pdbx_seq_one_letter_code
_entity_poly.pdbx_strand_id
1 'polypeptide(L)'
;MSAASRYLIEDTVRLSQNPEESYDILLNAPAAYHLLCGDADRRKKIIDRFITIVAGIRSHVIADTWAHQDWAGVQSDINTYWDNSDSWMTFAWESNYSIKYQCENTPDWFTVVLRSGRNYIGNSNLAGAPNIAGNLGHGWMGHLPDFSFVKYKYRPAWDANKTEYLRDNPVEYRYAFIELLNMFQRMNNTQNPFKDNTFGFVNNAIRSFMDIGNDSSPVRVFSAKAWIRHAKIPNALQIDVEKEPCQQAVLDGKVTKPNVVSGKTAYGTFALDLKTPKGNICDLYLFHIAADYHFHFVRDWLQRENIAKLEDGWSTAPGPLSLDGDLHDIITERLDAIRDSRKIVSAVKFGNDNKINGPVNLLN
;
A
#
# COMPACT_ATOMS: atom_id res chain seq x y z
N MET A 1 -1.27 12.82 2.78
CA MET A 1 -0.87 12.18 1.50
C MET A 1 0.53 12.63 1.07
N SER A 2 1.43 11.67 0.85
CA SER A 2 2.78 11.91 0.33
C SER A 2 2.76 12.41 -1.12
N ALA A 3 3.85 13.06 -1.55
CA ALA A 3 4.00 13.44 -2.95
C ALA A 3 4.00 12.22 -3.90
N ALA A 4 4.62 11.11 -3.48
CA ALA A 4 4.69 9.86 -4.23
C ALA A 4 3.29 9.28 -4.52
N SER A 5 2.43 9.17 -3.49
CA SER A 5 1.07 8.66 -3.63
C SER A 5 0.26 9.45 -4.66
N ARG A 6 0.44 10.78 -4.71
CA ARG A 6 -0.21 11.61 -5.74
C ARG A 6 0.24 11.20 -7.14
N TYR A 7 1.55 10.99 -7.37
CA TYR A 7 2.05 10.58 -8.69
C TYR A 7 1.53 9.19 -9.08
N LEU A 8 1.47 8.26 -8.11
CA LEU A 8 0.88 6.94 -8.33
C LEU A 8 -0.60 7.04 -8.74
N ILE A 9 -1.39 7.90 -8.08
CA ILE A 9 -2.80 8.12 -8.43
C ILE A 9 -2.93 8.67 -9.85
N GLU A 10 -2.19 9.73 -10.18
CA GLU A 10 -2.25 10.37 -11.50
C GLU A 10 -1.87 9.39 -12.61
N ASP A 11 -0.78 8.63 -12.45
CA ASP A 11 -0.38 7.63 -13.45
C ASP A 11 -1.40 6.48 -13.57
N THR A 12 -2.03 6.06 -12.46
CA THR A 12 -3.06 5.01 -12.50
C THR A 12 -4.30 5.46 -13.26
N VAL A 13 -4.74 6.70 -13.03
CA VAL A 13 -5.85 7.30 -13.75
C VAL A 13 -5.50 7.42 -15.23
N ARG A 14 -4.28 7.87 -15.55
CA ARG A 14 -3.79 7.99 -16.93
C ARG A 14 -3.78 6.65 -17.66
N LEU A 15 -3.25 5.60 -17.04
CA LEU A 15 -3.26 4.23 -17.58
C LEU A 15 -4.68 3.74 -17.91
N SER A 16 -5.64 4.06 -17.03
CA SER A 16 -7.05 3.70 -17.22
C SER A 16 -7.73 4.49 -18.34
N GLN A 17 -7.31 5.73 -18.57
CA GLN A 17 -7.90 6.62 -19.58
C GLN A 17 -7.26 6.47 -20.96
N ASN A 18 -6.00 6.04 -21.01
CA ASN A 18 -5.20 5.83 -22.22
C ASN A 18 -4.69 4.38 -22.29
N PRO A 19 -5.51 3.40 -22.70
CA PRO A 19 -5.11 2.00 -22.74
C PRO A 19 -3.86 1.69 -23.59
N GLU A 20 -3.58 2.51 -24.61
CA GLU A 20 -2.35 2.39 -25.42
C GLU A 20 -1.08 2.58 -24.57
N GLU A 21 -1.12 3.46 -23.57
CA GLU A 21 0.01 3.61 -22.64
C GLU A 21 0.22 2.34 -21.79
N SER A 22 -0.85 1.61 -21.48
CA SER A 22 -0.72 0.30 -20.82
C SER A 22 -0.17 -0.76 -21.77
N TYR A 23 -0.51 -0.67 -23.06
CA TYR A 23 0.02 -1.54 -24.10
C TYR A 23 1.53 -1.37 -24.26
N ASP A 24 2.03 -0.13 -24.26
CA ASP A 24 3.47 0.15 -24.36
C ASP A 24 4.28 -0.45 -23.20
N ILE A 25 3.75 -0.45 -21.98
CA ILE A 25 4.40 -1.14 -20.85
C ILE A 25 4.43 -2.65 -21.10
N LEU A 26 3.32 -3.24 -21.54
CA LEU A 26 3.22 -4.68 -21.79
C LEU A 26 4.12 -5.14 -22.94
N LEU A 27 4.44 -4.26 -23.90
CA LEU A 27 5.41 -4.54 -24.97
C LEU A 27 6.84 -4.76 -24.45
N ASN A 28 7.17 -4.18 -23.29
CA ASN A 28 8.49 -4.32 -22.65
C ASN A 28 8.62 -5.62 -21.83
N ALA A 29 7.58 -6.45 -21.75
CA ALA A 29 7.65 -7.74 -21.08
C ALA A 29 8.33 -8.81 -21.98
N PRO A 30 9.17 -9.72 -21.44
CA PRO A 30 9.83 -10.79 -22.19
C PRO A 30 8.90 -11.69 -23.00
N ALA A 31 7.64 -11.82 -22.58
CA ALA A 31 6.61 -12.59 -23.28
C ALA A 31 5.54 -11.71 -23.96
N ALA A 32 5.86 -10.45 -24.30
CA ALA A 32 4.96 -9.49 -24.94
C ALA A 32 4.21 -10.08 -26.13
N TYR A 33 4.92 -10.82 -27.02
CA TYR A 33 4.27 -11.52 -28.14
C TYR A 33 3.16 -12.46 -27.68
N HIS A 34 3.38 -13.26 -26.64
CA HIS A 34 2.36 -14.18 -26.12
C HIS A 34 1.23 -13.47 -25.38
N LEU A 35 1.53 -12.37 -24.69
CA LEU A 35 0.55 -11.52 -24.03
C LEU A 35 -0.37 -10.87 -25.07
N LEU A 36 0.21 -10.25 -26.09
CA LEU A 36 -0.50 -9.31 -26.97
C LEU A 36 -0.90 -9.91 -28.33
N CYS A 37 -0.51 -11.17 -28.62
CA CYS A 37 -0.99 -11.88 -29.80
C CYS A 37 -2.51 -12.17 -29.72
N GLY A 38 -3.17 -12.10 -30.87
CA GLY A 38 -4.60 -12.38 -31.03
C GLY A 38 -5.37 -11.22 -31.62
N ASP A 39 -6.70 -11.30 -31.52
CA ASP A 39 -7.60 -10.21 -31.93
C ASP A 39 -7.57 -9.03 -30.94
N ALA A 40 -8.22 -7.93 -31.34
CA ALA A 40 -8.29 -6.71 -30.56
C ALA A 40 -9.01 -6.91 -29.21
N ASP A 41 -10.03 -7.77 -29.17
CA ASP A 41 -10.81 -8.02 -27.96
C ASP A 41 -9.99 -8.74 -26.89
N ARG A 42 -9.18 -9.71 -27.29
CA ARG A 42 -8.25 -10.41 -26.40
C ARG A 42 -7.20 -9.45 -25.85
N ARG A 43 -6.62 -8.60 -26.70
CA ARG A 43 -5.65 -7.57 -26.26
C ARG A 43 -6.29 -6.63 -25.24
N LYS A 44 -7.48 -6.12 -25.54
CA LYS A 44 -8.22 -5.23 -24.64
C LYS A 44 -8.43 -5.87 -23.27
N LYS A 45 -8.87 -7.13 -23.21
CA LYS A 45 -9.07 -7.85 -21.93
C LYS A 45 -7.79 -7.98 -21.10
N ILE A 46 -6.64 -8.13 -21.76
CA ILE A 46 -5.34 -8.24 -21.07
C ILE A 46 -4.91 -6.89 -20.52
N ILE A 47 -5.09 -5.82 -21.31
CA ILE A 47 -4.85 -4.45 -20.87
C ILE A 47 -5.75 -4.08 -19.69
N ASP A 48 -7.06 -4.35 -19.78
CA ASP A 48 -8.02 -4.07 -18.70
C ASP A 48 -7.63 -4.81 -17.40
N ARG A 49 -7.21 -6.08 -17.50
CA ARG A 49 -6.70 -6.86 -16.35
C ARG A 49 -5.43 -6.25 -15.78
N PHE A 50 -4.45 -5.89 -16.62
CA PHE A 50 -3.21 -5.26 -16.19
C PHE A 50 -3.47 -3.94 -15.43
N ILE A 51 -4.31 -3.05 -15.99
CA ILE A 51 -4.71 -1.78 -15.34
C ILE A 51 -5.35 -2.05 -13.98
N THR A 52 -6.25 -3.04 -13.90
CA THR A 52 -6.91 -3.43 -12.65
C THR A 52 -5.90 -3.90 -11.60
N ILE A 53 -4.90 -4.68 -12.01
CA ILE A 53 -3.85 -5.17 -11.10
C ILE A 53 -2.94 -4.02 -10.64
N VAL A 54 -2.52 -3.13 -11.54
CA VAL A 54 -1.74 -1.93 -11.18
C VAL A 54 -2.51 -1.07 -10.18
N ALA A 55 -3.81 -0.86 -10.41
CA ALA A 55 -4.67 -0.12 -9.49
C ALA A 55 -4.77 -0.83 -8.12
N GLY A 56 -4.89 -2.16 -8.09
CA GLY A 56 -4.88 -2.95 -6.85
C GLY A 56 -3.57 -2.80 -6.06
N ILE A 57 -2.42 -2.97 -6.71
CA ILE A 57 -1.09 -2.81 -6.09
C ILE A 57 -0.94 -1.41 -5.51
N ARG A 58 -1.26 -0.38 -6.30
CA ARG A 58 -1.12 1.01 -5.85
C ARG A 58 -2.12 1.38 -4.77
N SER A 59 -3.33 0.81 -4.80
CA SER A 59 -4.31 1.01 -3.73
C SER A 59 -3.80 0.48 -2.40
N HIS A 60 -3.17 -0.70 -2.40
CA HIS A 60 -2.53 -1.25 -1.22
C HIS A 60 -1.41 -0.34 -0.72
N VAL A 61 -0.47 0.07 -1.60
CA VAL A 61 0.64 0.96 -1.21
C VAL A 61 0.14 2.30 -0.67
N ILE A 62 -0.91 2.89 -1.27
CA ILE A 62 -1.52 4.14 -0.78
C ILE A 62 -2.16 3.92 0.59
N ALA A 63 -2.90 2.83 0.80
CA ALA A 63 -3.51 2.50 2.08
C ALA A 63 -2.43 2.33 3.17
N ASP A 64 -1.38 1.57 2.90
CA ASP A 64 -0.25 1.38 3.80
C ASP A 64 0.50 2.69 4.06
N THR A 65 0.67 3.54 3.04
CA THR A 65 1.26 4.87 3.22
C THR A 65 0.44 5.71 4.21
N TRP A 66 -0.90 5.65 4.14
CA TRP A 66 -1.76 6.34 5.11
C TRP A 66 -1.67 5.72 6.50
N ALA A 67 -1.70 4.40 6.61
CA ALA A 67 -1.58 3.70 7.89
C ALA A 67 -0.24 4.05 8.57
N HIS A 68 0.84 4.08 7.80
CA HIS A 68 2.22 4.17 8.30
C HIS A 68 2.90 5.54 8.09
N GLN A 69 2.17 6.63 7.81
CA GLN A 69 2.78 7.92 7.40
C GLN A 69 3.75 8.54 8.42
N ASP A 70 3.68 8.11 9.69
CA ASP A 70 4.52 8.62 10.77
C ASP A 70 5.73 7.70 11.09
N TRP A 71 5.96 6.69 10.25
CA TRP A 71 7.04 5.69 10.37
C TRP A 71 7.90 5.70 9.10
N ALA A 72 9.22 5.63 9.28
CA ALA A 72 10.17 5.57 8.18
C ALA A 72 10.22 4.18 7.52
N GLY A 73 10.23 4.10 6.19
CA GLY A 73 10.27 2.81 5.49
C GLY A 73 11.60 2.04 5.59
N VAL A 74 12.69 2.69 6.00
CA VAL A 74 14.07 2.22 5.76
C VAL A 74 14.99 2.15 6.98
N GLN A 75 14.63 2.75 8.12
CA GLN A 75 15.49 2.78 9.31
C GLN A 75 14.74 2.34 10.56
N SER A 76 15.19 1.24 11.17
CA SER A 76 14.60 0.64 12.37
C SER A 76 14.66 1.52 13.61
N ASP A 77 15.69 2.36 13.69
CA ASP A 77 16.06 3.04 14.93
C ASP A 77 15.25 4.31 15.14
N ILE A 78 14.74 4.90 14.05
CA ILE A 78 13.79 6.03 14.10
C ILE A 78 12.32 5.56 14.14
N ASN A 79 12.09 4.29 13.83
CA ASN A 79 10.78 3.64 13.86
C ASN A 79 10.35 3.16 15.24
N THR A 80 11.06 3.56 16.29
CA THR A 80 10.73 3.26 17.67
C THR A 80 10.05 4.44 18.38
N TYR A 81 9.78 4.29 19.66
CA TYR A 81 9.13 5.31 20.48
C TYR A 81 9.66 5.27 21.91
N TRP A 82 9.64 6.42 22.57
CA TRP A 82 9.98 6.56 23.98
C TRP A 82 8.86 5.98 24.85
N ASP A 83 9.16 4.94 25.62
CA ASP A 83 8.23 4.40 26.63
C ASP A 83 7.97 5.45 27.73
N ASN A 84 6.84 5.39 28.42
CA ASN A 84 6.43 6.25 29.54
C ASN A 84 7.50 6.43 30.64
N SER A 85 8.46 5.51 30.76
CA SER A 85 9.62 5.61 31.67
C SER A 85 10.78 6.49 31.16
N ASP A 86 10.64 7.14 30.01
CA ASP A 86 11.68 7.94 29.31
C ASP A 86 12.90 7.13 28.84
N SER A 87 12.78 5.80 28.85
CA SER A 87 13.80 4.90 28.31
C SER A 87 13.76 4.85 26.78
N TRP A 88 14.96 4.82 26.19
CA TRP A 88 15.17 4.55 24.76
C TRP A 88 15.51 3.08 24.59
N MET A 89 14.86 2.40 23.65
CA MET A 89 15.18 1.01 23.36
C MET A 89 16.25 0.88 22.28
N THR A 90 17.21 -0.01 22.54
CA THR A 90 18.15 -0.52 21.54
C THR A 90 17.83 -1.96 21.10
N PHE A 91 17.00 -2.73 21.84
CA PHE A 91 16.73 -4.15 21.56
C PHE A 91 15.33 -4.67 21.87
N ALA A 92 14.82 -5.55 21.00
CA ALA A 92 13.40 -5.92 20.98
C ALA A 92 12.87 -6.72 22.17
N TRP A 93 13.73 -7.32 22.99
CA TRP A 93 13.31 -8.21 24.08
C TRP A 93 13.13 -7.52 25.44
N GLU A 94 13.38 -6.21 25.55
CA GLU A 94 13.16 -5.45 26.79
C GLU A 94 11.64 -5.15 26.93
N SER A 95 11.02 -5.56 28.04
CA SER A 95 9.61 -5.99 28.01
C SER A 95 8.55 -4.96 28.44
N ASN A 96 8.76 -3.65 28.31
CA ASN A 96 7.82 -2.65 28.85
C ASN A 96 7.56 -1.46 27.90
N TYR A 97 7.03 -1.69 26.69
CA TYR A 97 6.65 -0.58 25.81
C TYR A 97 5.19 -0.23 25.92
N SER A 98 4.93 0.80 26.70
CA SER A 98 3.58 1.19 27.02
C SER A 98 3.13 2.37 26.17
N ILE A 99 2.05 2.19 25.42
CA ILE A 99 1.36 3.29 24.72
C ILE A 99 0.04 3.58 25.42
N LYS A 100 -0.46 4.80 25.28
CA LYS A 100 -1.84 5.09 25.66
C LYS A 100 -2.72 4.80 24.47
N TYR A 101 -3.82 4.10 24.71
CA TYR A 101 -4.77 3.67 23.72
C TYR A 101 -6.18 4.09 24.13
N GLN A 102 -7.01 4.38 23.14
CA GLN A 102 -8.44 4.64 23.27
C GLN A 102 -9.19 4.08 22.07
N CYS A 103 -10.39 3.57 22.29
CA CYS A 103 -11.36 3.25 21.24
C CYS A 103 -12.70 3.95 21.50
N GLU A 104 -13.63 3.85 20.55
CA GLU A 104 -14.92 4.56 20.61
C GLU A 104 -15.78 4.23 21.84
N ASN A 105 -15.60 3.03 22.42
CA ASN A 105 -16.37 2.56 23.56
C ASN A 105 -15.60 2.67 24.91
N THR A 106 -14.44 3.32 24.94
CA THR A 106 -13.68 3.54 26.18
C THR A 106 -13.58 5.04 26.45
N PRO A 107 -14.19 5.56 27.54
CA PRO A 107 -14.18 6.98 27.84
C PRO A 107 -12.77 7.49 28.18
N ASP A 108 -11.92 6.64 28.76
CA ASP A 108 -10.59 6.99 29.23
C ASP A 108 -9.48 6.35 28.38
N TRP A 109 -8.35 7.07 28.30
CA TRP A 109 -7.09 6.52 27.81
C TRP A 109 -6.57 5.47 28.79
N PHE A 110 -6.22 4.29 28.30
CA PHE A 110 -5.56 3.27 29.11
C PHE A 110 -4.25 2.82 28.49
N THR A 111 -3.38 2.30 29.34
CA THR A 111 -2.03 1.90 28.96
C THR A 111 -2.00 0.45 28.51
N VAL A 112 -1.51 0.20 27.30
CA VAL A 112 -1.26 -1.15 26.77
C VAL A 112 0.21 -1.35 26.51
N VAL A 113 0.72 -2.55 26.81
CA VAL A 113 2.12 -2.91 26.56
C VAL A 113 2.21 -3.71 25.26
N LEU A 114 2.94 -3.19 24.27
CA LEU A 114 3.25 -3.93 23.05
C LEU A 114 4.38 -4.91 23.34
N ARG A 115 4.17 -6.19 23.02
CA ARG A 115 5.14 -7.24 23.30
C ARG A 115 5.79 -7.66 21.99
N SER A 116 7.12 -7.72 21.96
CA SER A 116 7.82 -8.33 20.81
C SER A 116 7.75 -9.86 20.92
N GLY A 117 7.55 -10.49 19.76
CA GLY A 117 7.43 -11.93 19.67
C GLY A 117 8.75 -12.64 19.93
N ARG A 118 8.96 -13.10 21.17
CA ARG A 118 9.48 -14.45 21.40
C ARG A 118 8.55 -15.15 22.38
N ASN A 119 7.91 -16.20 21.88
CA ASN A 119 7.05 -17.15 22.57
C ASN A 119 5.55 -16.83 22.48
N TYR A 120 4.84 -17.86 22.03
CA TYR A 120 3.41 -18.15 21.98
C TYR A 120 2.58 -17.84 23.26
N ILE A 121 2.90 -16.80 24.01
CA ILE A 121 2.35 -16.47 25.35
C ILE A 121 1.91 -14.98 25.41
N GLY A 122 1.60 -14.38 24.27
CA GLY A 122 1.14 -13.00 24.17
C GLY A 122 0.03 -12.85 23.13
N ASN A 123 -0.86 -11.88 23.36
CA ASN A 123 -1.96 -11.58 22.44
C ASN A 123 -1.40 -11.16 21.07
N SER A 124 -1.81 -11.89 20.03
CA SER A 124 -1.33 -11.71 18.66
C SER A 124 -1.66 -10.33 18.06
N ASN A 125 -2.74 -9.70 18.53
CA ASN A 125 -3.15 -8.36 18.13
C ASN A 125 -2.29 -7.25 18.76
N LEU A 126 -1.50 -7.56 19.80
CA LEU A 126 -0.56 -6.65 20.45
C LEU A 126 0.91 -7.01 20.18
N ALA A 127 1.14 -7.83 19.15
CA ALA A 127 2.48 -8.15 18.69
C ALA A 127 3.12 -6.91 18.06
N GLY A 128 4.20 -6.41 18.68
CA GLY A 128 5.14 -5.50 18.03
C GLY A 128 5.92 -6.22 16.92
N ALA A 129 6.72 -5.48 16.14
CA ALA A 129 7.44 -6.01 14.98
C ALA A 129 8.13 -7.38 15.24
N PRO A 130 8.04 -8.33 14.29
CA PRO A 130 8.74 -9.60 14.40
C PRO A 130 10.27 -9.42 14.28
N ASN A 131 11.01 -10.23 15.04
CA ASN A 131 12.48 -10.24 15.17
C ASN A 131 13.28 -9.84 13.90
N ILE A 132 14.34 -9.04 14.11
CA ILE A 132 15.56 -8.79 13.31
C ILE A 132 15.37 -8.23 11.88
N ALA A 133 14.27 -8.52 11.19
CA ALA A 133 13.96 -8.02 9.84
C ALA A 133 12.60 -7.31 9.71
N GLY A 134 11.73 -7.39 10.73
CA GLY A 134 10.37 -6.81 10.72
C GLY A 134 10.29 -5.32 11.04
N ASN A 135 11.42 -4.61 11.07
CA ASN A 135 11.47 -3.18 11.43
C ASN A 135 11.11 -2.24 10.26
N LEU A 136 10.81 -2.77 9.08
CA LEU A 136 10.48 -2.02 7.87
C LEU A 136 8.97 -1.75 7.82
N GLY A 137 8.58 -0.48 7.61
CA GLY A 137 7.19 -0.04 7.44
C GLY A 137 6.34 0.00 8.71
N HIS A 138 6.21 -1.12 9.42
CA HIS A 138 5.39 -1.23 10.64
C HIS A 138 6.05 -0.63 11.88
N GLY A 139 7.38 -0.49 11.83
CA GLY A 139 8.19 -0.07 12.96
C GLY A 139 7.89 -0.86 14.23
N TRP A 140 8.09 -0.23 15.38
CA TRP A 140 7.89 -0.89 16.67
C TRP A 140 6.42 -0.94 17.13
N MET A 141 5.51 -0.31 16.39
CA MET A 141 4.06 -0.36 16.66
C MET A 141 3.38 -1.62 16.14
N GLY A 142 4.09 -2.45 15.36
CA GLY A 142 3.54 -3.67 14.79
C GLY A 142 2.29 -3.38 13.97
N HIS A 143 1.19 -4.06 14.30
CA HIS A 143 -0.08 -3.96 13.55
C HIS A 143 -1.02 -2.86 14.04
N LEU A 144 -0.68 -2.09 15.07
CA LEU A 144 -1.58 -1.01 15.54
C LEU A 144 -1.94 0.03 14.47
N PRO A 145 -1.03 0.48 13.60
CA PRO A 145 -1.40 1.38 12.53
C PRO A 145 -2.43 0.77 11.56
N ASP A 146 -2.52 -0.57 11.51
CA ASP A 146 -3.42 -1.33 10.63
C ASP A 146 -4.85 -1.43 11.18
N PHE A 147 -5.08 -1.00 12.42
CA PHE A 147 -6.38 -1.12 13.09
C PHE A 147 -7.18 0.17 12.92
N SER A 148 -8.19 0.15 12.04
CA SER A 148 -8.94 1.36 11.67
C SER A 148 -9.70 2.03 12.81
N PHE A 149 -10.03 1.31 13.89
CA PHE A 149 -10.90 1.78 14.97
C PHE A 149 -10.13 2.35 16.17
N VAL A 150 -8.79 2.30 16.15
CA VAL A 150 -7.98 2.63 17.33
C VAL A 150 -7.47 4.05 17.31
N LYS A 151 -7.34 4.64 18.49
CA LYS A 151 -6.57 5.86 18.72
C LYS A 151 -5.44 5.53 19.67
N TYR A 152 -4.26 6.05 19.40
CA TYR A 152 -3.12 5.86 20.29
C TYR A 152 -2.28 7.11 20.41
N LYS A 153 -1.61 7.22 21.55
CA LYS A 153 -0.62 8.26 21.82
C LYS A 153 0.74 7.62 22.05
N TYR A 154 1.73 8.20 21.41
CA TYR A 154 3.11 7.70 21.47
C TYR A 154 4.10 8.85 21.34
N ARG A 155 5.35 8.59 21.69
CA ARG A 155 6.44 9.57 21.63
C ARG A 155 7.46 9.09 20.61
N PRO A 156 7.41 9.55 19.36
CA PRO A 156 8.28 9.01 18.32
C PRO A 156 9.75 9.23 18.66
N ALA A 157 10.56 8.26 18.29
CA ALA A 157 12.00 8.27 18.49
C ALA A 157 12.70 9.45 17.81
N TRP A 158 12.21 9.85 16.63
CA TRP A 158 12.76 10.94 15.85
C TRP A 158 12.46 12.33 16.45
N ASP A 159 11.54 12.45 17.41
CA ASP A 159 11.30 13.72 18.11
C ASP A 159 12.17 13.82 19.36
N ALA A 160 13.22 14.65 19.27
CA ALA A 160 14.14 14.92 20.38
C ALA A 160 13.45 15.51 21.62
N ASN A 161 12.31 16.20 21.45
CA ASN A 161 11.55 16.76 22.57
C ASN A 161 10.66 15.72 23.25
N LYS A 162 10.59 14.50 22.71
CA LYS A 162 9.73 13.40 23.19
C LYS A 162 8.27 13.85 23.32
N THR A 163 7.78 14.66 22.37
CA THR A 163 6.40 15.14 22.39
C THR A 163 5.46 13.94 22.25
N GLU A 164 4.34 13.95 22.97
CA GLU A 164 3.28 12.95 22.80
C GLU A 164 2.45 13.30 21.55
N TYR A 165 2.49 12.43 20.54
CA TYR A 165 1.71 12.53 19.32
C TYR A 165 0.45 11.71 19.45
N LEU A 166 -0.67 12.26 18.98
CA LEU A 166 -1.95 11.56 18.86
C LEU A 166 -2.10 11.02 17.45
N ARG A 167 -2.32 9.71 17.32
CA ARG A 167 -2.81 9.05 16.12
C ARG A 167 -4.28 8.72 16.26
N ASP A 168 -5.11 9.18 15.33
CA ASP A 168 -6.54 8.89 15.23
C ASP A 168 -6.81 8.05 13.97
N ASN A 169 -6.53 6.74 14.01
CA ASN A 169 -6.70 5.88 12.83
C ASN A 169 -8.09 6.01 12.19
N PRO A 170 -9.21 6.16 12.91
CA PRO A 170 -10.51 6.37 12.28
C PRO A 170 -10.57 7.54 11.30
N VAL A 171 -9.90 8.65 11.62
CA VAL A 171 -9.82 9.83 10.74
C VAL A 171 -8.93 9.54 9.53
N GLU A 172 -7.79 8.89 9.77
CA GLU A 172 -6.77 8.60 8.77
C GLU A 172 -7.26 7.57 7.74
N TYR A 173 -7.93 6.51 8.20
CA TYR A 173 -8.58 5.52 7.34
C TYR A 173 -9.70 6.14 6.51
N ARG A 174 -10.44 7.12 7.06
CA ARG A 174 -11.46 7.84 6.29
C ARG A 174 -10.82 8.65 5.17
N TYR A 175 -9.70 9.32 5.42
CA TYR A 175 -8.97 10.05 4.38
C TYR A 175 -8.40 9.12 3.31
N ALA A 176 -7.77 8.01 3.72
CA ALA A 176 -7.29 6.97 2.80
C ALA A 176 -8.44 6.44 1.92
N PHE A 177 -9.60 6.14 2.51
CA PHE A 177 -10.76 5.67 1.78
C PHE A 177 -11.27 6.69 0.75
N ILE A 178 -11.38 7.97 1.13
CA ILE A 178 -11.79 9.05 0.22
C ILE A 178 -10.81 9.17 -0.95
N GLU A 179 -9.52 9.06 -0.68
CA GLU A 179 -8.48 9.17 -1.69
C GLU A 179 -8.53 8.02 -2.71
N LEU A 180 -8.62 6.78 -2.23
CA LEU A 180 -8.79 5.61 -3.09
C LEU A 180 -10.08 5.70 -3.90
N LEU A 181 -11.17 6.14 -3.28
CA LEU A 181 -12.45 6.29 -3.97
C LEU A 181 -12.39 7.37 -5.05
N ASN A 182 -11.71 8.50 -4.81
CA ASN A 182 -11.43 9.51 -5.82
C ASN A 182 -10.61 8.93 -6.98
N MET A 183 -9.58 8.14 -6.71
CA MET A 183 -8.79 7.47 -7.75
C MET A 183 -9.68 6.58 -8.63
N PHE A 184 -10.48 5.69 -8.02
CA PHE A 184 -11.37 4.79 -8.75
C PHE A 184 -12.46 5.52 -9.53
N GLN A 185 -12.99 6.63 -9.01
CA GLN A 185 -13.95 7.44 -9.75
C GLN A 185 -13.34 8.06 -11.01
N ARG A 186 -12.12 8.59 -10.90
CA ARG A 186 -11.38 9.21 -12.00
C ARG A 186 -11.01 8.18 -13.08
N MET A 187 -10.58 6.99 -12.66
CA MET A 187 -10.36 5.85 -13.57
C MET A 187 -11.61 5.52 -14.38
N ASN A 188 -12.79 5.59 -13.75
CA ASN A 188 -14.08 5.32 -14.39
C ASN A 188 -14.70 6.55 -15.11
N ASN A 189 -13.98 7.66 -15.23
CA ASN A 189 -14.49 8.92 -15.80
C ASN A 189 -15.79 9.42 -15.14
N THR A 190 -15.97 9.11 -13.86
CA THR A 190 -17.11 9.60 -13.07
C THR A 190 -16.69 10.84 -12.29
N GLN A 191 -17.46 11.94 -12.39
CA GLN A 191 -17.16 13.21 -11.72
C GLN A 191 -18.12 13.55 -10.58
N ASN A 192 -18.90 12.59 -10.09
CA ASN A 192 -19.89 12.89 -9.06
C ASN A 192 -19.21 13.12 -7.70
N PRO A 193 -19.24 14.34 -7.13
CA PRO A 193 -18.70 14.57 -5.80
C PRO A 193 -19.46 13.73 -4.77
N PHE A 194 -18.74 13.14 -3.82
CA PHE A 194 -19.37 12.37 -2.75
C PHE A 194 -20.30 13.26 -1.94
N LYS A 195 -21.54 12.82 -1.76
CA LYS A 195 -22.43 13.42 -0.76
C LYS A 195 -22.02 12.88 0.61
N ASP A 196 -21.87 13.74 1.62
CA ASP A 196 -21.43 13.37 2.97
C ASP A 196 -22.25 12.23 3.60
N ASN A 197 -23.53 12.10 3.23
CA ASN A 197 -24.40 11.00 3.67
C ASN A 197 -23.99 9.60 3.14
N THR A 198 -23.07 9.53 2.18
CA THR A 198 -22.52 8.28 1.63
C THR A 198 -21.59 7.58 2.62
N PHE A 199 -20.97 8.33 3.54
CA PHE A 199 -19.94 7.78 4.45
C PHE A 199 -20.50 7.07 5.69
N GLY A 200 -21.82 7.00 5.86
CA GLY A 200 -22.42 6.39 7.06
C GLY A 200 -21.94 4.95 7.29
N PHE A 201 -21.95 4.11 6.24
CA PHE A 201 -21.48 2.73 6.38
C PHE A 201 -19.95 2.63 6.53
N VAL A 202 -19.20 3.51 5.87
CA VAL A 202 -17.73 3.56 5.94
C VAL A 202 -17.30 3.88 7.36
N ASN A 203 -17.89 4.92 7.95
CA ASN A 203 -17.63 5.30 9.33
C ASN A 203 -17.97 4.16 10.29
N ASN A 204 -19.11 3.50 10.09
CA ASN A 204 -19.51 2.36 10.93
C ASN A 204 -18.53 1.17 10.81
N ALA A 205 -18.02 0.88 9.61
CA ALA A 205 -17.01 -0.16 9.40
C ALA A 205 -15.68 0.21 10.07
N ILE A 206 -15.16 1.40 9.78
CA ILE A 206 -13.88 1.92 10.31
C ILE A 206 -13.89 1.94 11.84
N ARG A 207 -15.00 2.37 12.44
CA ARG A 207 -15.17 2.55 13.90
C ARG A 207 -15.68 1.32 14.63
N SER A 208 -15.90 0.22 13.93
CA SER A 208 -16.35 -1.02 14.57
C SER A 208 -15.37 -1.43 15.66
N PHE A 209 -15.84 -1.44 16.90
CA PHE A 209 -14.98 -1.68 18.05
C PHE A 209 -14.69 -3.18 18.23
N MET A 210 -13.41 -3.48 18.43
CA MET A 210 -12.92 -4.76 18.92
C MET A 210 -12.06 -4.53 20.15
N ASP A 211 -12.25 -5.35 21.17
CA ASP A 211 -11.29 -5.45 22.26
C ASP A 211 -10.02 -6.13 21.75
N ILE A 212 -8.99 -5.35 21.47
CA ILE A 212 -7.69 -5.86 21.00
C ILE A 212 -7.00 -6.73 22.04
N GLY A 213 -7.36 -6.61 23.33
CA GLY A 213 -6.89 -7.47 24.42
C GLY A 213 -7.49 -8.88 24.39
N ASN A 214 -8.53 -9.09 23.60
CA ASN A 214 -9.14 -10.38 23.38
C ASN A 214 -8.49 -11.11 22.18
N ASP A 215 -7.83 -12.24 22.45
CA ASP A 215 -7.11 -13.04 21.44
C ASP A 215 -8.01 -14.08 20.75
N SER A 216 -9.32 -14.08 21.02
CA SER A 216 -10.27 -15.06 20.44
C SER A 216 -10.52 -14.87 18.94
N SER A 217 -10.14 -13.72 18.36
CA SER A 217 -10.23 -13.47 16.92
C SER A 217 -9.06 -12.59 16.45
N PRO A 218 -8.41 -12.88 15.32
CA PRO A 218 -7.44 -11.97 14.72
C PRO A 218 -8.12 -10.66 14.27
N VAL A 219 -7.50 -9.50 14.48
CA VAL A 219 -8.09 -8.21 14.07
C VAL A 219 -8.49 -8.17 12.59
N ARG A 220 -7.71 -8.79 11.70
CA ARG A 220 -8.03 -8.87 10.26
C ARG A 220 -9.40 -9.52 9.99
N VAL A 221 -9.75 -10.56 10.76
CA VAL A 221 -11.03 -11.28 10.66
C VAL A 221 -12.17 -10.40 11.13
N PHE A 222 -11.98 -9.73 12.26
CA PHE A 222 -12.94 -8.77 12.78
C PHE A 222 -13.19 -7.62 11.80
N SER A 223 -12.12 -7.01 11.27
CA SER A 223 -12.20 -5.90 10.31
C SER A 223 -12.98 -6.31 9.05
N ALA A 224 -12.67 -7.48 8.47
CA ALA A 224 -13.41 -8.00 7.34
C ALA A 224 -14.91 -8.19 7.64
N LYS A 225 -15.26 -8.75 8.81
CA LYS A 225 -16.66 -8.91 9.25
C LYS A 225 -17.36 -7.57 9.45
N ALA A 226 -16.67 -6.55 9.95
CA ALA A 226 -17.20 -5.19 10.06
C ALA A 226 -17.51 -4.59 8.69
N TRP A 227 -16.59 -4.70 7.73
CA TRP A 227 -16.81 -4.24 6.36
C TRP A 227 -17.96 -4.97 5.67
N ILE A 228 -18.05 -6.30 5.79
CA ILE A 228 -19.18 -7.08 5.23
C ILE A 228 -20.51 -6.61 5.82
N ARG A 229 -20.57 -6.45 7.16
CA ARG A 229 -21.78 -6.03 7.87
C ARG A 229 -22.27 -4.65 7.44
N HIS A 230 -21.36 -3.69 7.29
CA HIS A 230 -21.73 -2.29 7.06
C HIS A 230 -21.77 -1.91 5.58
N ALA A 231 -20.80 -2.33 4.77
CA ALA A 231 -20.66 -1.89 3.38
C ALA A 231 -21.50 -2.69 2.37
N LYS A 232 -22.29 -3.68 2.82
CA LYS A 232 -23.15 -4.52 1.96
C LYS A 232 -22.39 -5.10 0.76
N ILE A 233 -21.16 -5.55 0.99
CA ILE A 233 -20.29 -6.09 -0.05
C ILE A 233 -20.95 -7.34 -0.66
N PRO A 234 -21.14 -7.42 -1.99
CA PRO A 234 -21.72 -8.59 -2.65
C PRO A 234 -20.98 -9.88 -2.26
N ASN A 235 -21.74 -10.95 -1.99
CA ASN A 235 -21.16 -12.24 -1.58
C ASN A 235 -20.13 -12.79 -2.58
N ALA A 236 -20.29 -12.51 -3.88
CA ALA A 236 -19.36 -12.94 -4.92
C ALA A 236 -17.95 -12.32 -4.80
N LEU A 237 -17.80 -11.25 -4.01
CA LEU A 237 -16.54 -10.53 -3.78
C LEU A 237 -15.95 -10.77 -2.38
N GLN A 238 -16.56 -11.66 -1.58
CA GLN A 238 -16.11 -11.91 -0.21
C GLN A 238 -14.92 -12.88 -0.22
N ILE A 239 -13.77 -12.36 0.20
CA ILE A 239 -12.57 -13.13 0.51
C ILE A 239 -12.70 -13.64 1.95
N ASP A 240 -12.53 -14.96 2.12
CA ASP A 240 -12.48 -15.60 3.43
C ASP A 240 -11.11 -15.35 4.07
N VAL A 241 -11.01 -14.30 4.88
CA VAL A 241 -9.77 -13.88 5.55
C VAL A 241 -9.31 -14.81 6.67
N GLU A 242 -10.10 -15.85 7.02
CA GLU A 242 -9.69 -16.91 7.93
C GLU A 242 -8.86 -17.99 7.20
N LYS A 243 -8.84 -17.98 5.87
CA LYS A 243 -8.06 -18.92 5.03
C LYS A 243 -6.87 -18.24 4.38
N GLU A 244 -5.69 -18.84 4.51
CA GLU A 244 -4.45 -18.37 3.88
C GLU A 244 -3.81 -19.49 3.02
N PRO A 245 -3.94 -19.43 1.68
CA PRO A 245 -4.73 -18.47 0.90
C PRO A 245 -6.23 -18.81 0.87
N CYS A 246 -7.08 -17.79 0.78
CA CYS A 246 -8.47 -17.97 0.38
C CYS A 246 -8.52 -18.34 -1.11
N GLN A 247 -9.30 -19.36 -1.49
CA GLN A 247 -9.39 -19.82 -2.88
C GLN A 247 -9.83 -18.71 -3.85
N GLN A 248 -10.71 -17.80 -3.43
CA GLN A 248 -11.16 -16.65 -4.22
C GLN A 248 -10.08 -15.57 -4.40
N ALA A 249 -9.02 -15.59 -3.58
CA ALA A 249 -7.89 -14.66 -3.65
C ALA A 249 -6.68 -15.27 -4.38
N VAL A 250 -6.73 -16.56 -4.76
CA VAL A 250 -5.66 -17.20 -5.51
C VAL A 250 -5.67 -16.66 -6.94
N LEU A 251 -4.61 -15.95 -7.31
CA LEU A 251 -4.39 -15.55 -8.70
C LEU A 251 -4.14 -16.78 -9.56
N ASP A 252 -4.76 -16.81 -10.74
CA ASP A 252 -4.50 -17.84 -11.74
C ASP A 252 -3.00 -17.83 -12.11
N GLY A 253 -2.36 -18.99 -12.04
CA GLY A 253 -0.94 -19.18 -12.34
C GLY A 253 -0.29 -20.19 -11.43
N LYS A 254 0.92 -20.63 -11.78
CA LYS A 254 1.68 -21.56 -10.95
C LYS A 254 3.15 -21.17 -10.96
N VAL A 255 3.70 -21.02 -9.77
CA VAL A 255 5.15 -20.97 -9.58
C VAL A 255 5.64 -22.41 -9.47
N THR A 256 6.49 -22.82 -10.40
CA THR A 256 7.17 -24.12 -10.34
C THR A 256 8.58 -23.91 -9.82
N LYS A 257 8.96 -24.72 -8.81
CA LYS A 257 10.37 -24.93 -8.49
C LYS A 257 10.89 -25.98 -9.46
N PRO A 258 11.78 -25.63 -10.39
CA PRO A 258 12.34 -26.62 -11.28
C PRO A 258 13.13 -27.65 -10.48
N ASN A 259 12.86 -28.93 -10.73
CA ASN A 259 13.51 -30.08 -10.09
C ASN A 259 14.95 -30.19 -10.63
N VAL A 260 15.88 -29.39 -10.11
CA VAL A 260 17.30 -29.49 -10.46
C VAL A 260 18.13 -29.58 -9.19
N VAL A 261 18.98 -30.61 -9.13
CA VAL A 261 19.88 -30.93 -8.02
C VAL A 261 20.83 -29.75 -7.65
N SER A 262 20.99 -28.76 -8.55
CA SER A 262 21.81 -27.56 -8.36
C SER A 262 21.04 -26.29 -7.95
N GLY A 263 19.71 -26.34 -7.79
CA GLY A 263 18.91 -25.20 -7.30
C GLY A 263 18.76 -24.00 -8.25
N LYS A 264 19.28 -24.08 -9.48
CA LYS A 264 19.12 -23.05 -10.53
C LYS A 264 18.90 -23.68 -11.90
N THR A 265 17.90 -23.22 -12.63
CA THR A 265 17.76 -23.46 -14.08
C THR A 265 18.45 -22.35 -14.87
N ALA A 266 18.50 -22.50 -16.20
CA ALA A 266 18.83 -21.41 -17.12
C ALA A 266 17.90 -20.19 -16.96
N TYR A 267 16.75 -20.35 -16.31
CA TYR A 267 15.74 -19.30 -16.06
C TYR A 267 15.65 -18.89 -14.58
N GLY A 268 16.60 -19.32 -13.73
CA GLY A 268 16.63 -19.01 -12.29
C GLY A 268 16.09 -20.11 -11.38
N THR A 269 15.78 -19.74 -10.13
CA THR A 269 15.35 -20.66 -9.06
C THR A 269 13.85 -20.98 -9.09
N PHE A 270 13.06 -20.16 -9.79
CA PHE A 270 11.61 -20.31 -9.92
C PHE A 270 11.19 -20.00 -11.35
N ALA A 271 10.22 -20.74 -11.88
CA ALA A 271 9.58 -20.44 -13.16
C ALA A 271 8.08 -20.17 -12.94
N LEU A 272 7.53 -19.24 -13.69
CA LEU A 272 6.11 -18.88 -13.64
C LEU A 272 5.43 -19.28 -14.95
N ASP A 273 4.34 -20.04 -14.85
CA ASP A 273 3.58 -20.43 -16.03
C ASP A 273 2.96 -19.19 -16.70
N LEU A 274 3.27 -18.94 -17.97
CA LEU A 274 2.69 -17.83 -18.73
C LEU A 274 1.18 -17.99 -18.98
N LYS A 275 0.72 -19.24 -19.04
CA LYS A 275 -0.67 -19.60 -19.36
C LYS A 275 -1.24 -20.58 -18.35
N THR A 276 -2.53 -20.48 -18.09
CA THR A 276 -3.29 -21.47 -17.33
C THR A 276 -3.46 -22.77 -18.14
N PRO A 277 -3.89 -23.89 -17.53
CA PRO A 277 -4.20 -25.12 -18.27
C PRO A 277 -5.24 -24.95 -19.39
N LYS A 278 -6.05 -23.89 -19.31
CA LYS A 278 -7.05 -23.52 -20.33
C LYS A 278 -6.49 -22.64 -21.46
N GLY A 279 -5.19 -22.33 -21.44
CA GLY A 279 -4.51 -21.52 -22.45
C GLY A 279 -4.61 -20.00 -22.29
N ASN A 280 -5.28 -19.52 -21.24
CA ASN A 280 -5.40 -18.08 -20.94
C ASN A 280 -4.13 -17.55 -20.29
N ILE A 281 -3.78 -16.28 -20.51
CA ILE A 281 -2.71 -15.61 -19.74
C ILE A 281 -3.07 -15.62 -18.26
N CYS A 282 -2.14 -16.07 -17.43
CA CYS A 282 -2.35 -16.19 -15.99
C CYS A 282 -2.24 -14.79 -15.32
N ASP A 283 -3.05 -14.54 -14.28
CA ASP A 283 -3.04 -13.27 -13.56
C ASP A 283 -1.76 -13.07 -12.76
N LEU A 284 -1.14 -14.16 -12.28
CA LEU A 284 0.11 -14.06 -11.52
C LEU A 284 1.26 -13.47 -12.36
N TYR A 285 1.30 -13.76 -13.67
CA TYR A 285 2.31 -13.16 -14.55
C TYR A 285 2.04 -11.68 -14.82
N LEU A 286 0.77 -11.30 -15.03
CA LEU A 286 0.38 -9.89 -15.14
C LEU A 286 0.66 -9.12 -13.85
N PHE A 287 0.47 -9.76 -12.69
CA PHE A 287 0.83 -9.21 -11.39
C PHE A 287 2.32 -8.96 -11.25
N HIS A 288 3.17 -9.90 -11.68
CA HIS A 288 4.62 -9.71 -11.68
C HIS A 288 5.02 -8.48 -12.52
N ILE A 289 4.47 -8.34 -13.73
CA ILE A 289 4.73 -7.18 -14.59
C ILE A 289 4.25 -5.87 -13.93
N ALA A 290 3.05 -5.87 -13.36
CA ALA A 290 2.47 -4.70 -12.70
C ALA A 290 3.25 -4.28 -11.44
N ALA A 291 3.72 -5.25 -10.64
CA ALA A 291 4.54 -5.01 -9.45
C ALA A 291 5.91 -4.42 -9.83
N ASP A 292 6.53 -4.94 -10.89
CA ASP A 292 7.81 -4.45 -11.38
C ASP A 292 7.69 -3.06 -12.01
N TYR A 293 6.62 -2.81 -12.77
CA TYR A 293 6.30 -1.47 -13.26
C TYR A 293 6.11 -0.47 -12.11
N HIS A 294 5.34 -0.85 -11.08
CA HIS A 294 5.19 -0.02 -9.88
C HIS A 294 6.54 0.29 -9.24
N PHE A 295 7.41 -0.72 -9.10
CA PHE A 295 8.74 -0.54 -8.53
C PHE A 295 9.59 0.44 -9.33
N HIS A 296 9.70 0.26 -10.65
CA HIS A 296 10.45 1.18 -11.53
C HIS A 296 9.89 2.60 -11.49
N PHE A 297 8.56 2.76 -11.49
CA PHE A 297 7.93 4.06 -11.36
C PHE A 297 8.32 4.77 -10.07
N VAL A 298 8.27 4.07 -8.93
CA VAL A 298 8.65 4.65 -7.62
C VAL A 298 10.14 4.97 -7.58
N ARG A 299 11.00 4.08 -8.08
CA ARG A 299 12.44 4.32 -8.12
C ARG A 299 12.80 5.55 -8.95
N ASP A 300 12.27 5.64 -10.16
CA ASP A 300 12.58 6.75 -11.06
C ASP A 300 12.01 8.07 -10.50
N TRP A 301 10.85 8.03 -9.84
CA TRP A 301 10.32 9.17 -9.10
C TRP A 301 11.26 9.61 -7.96
N LEU A 302 11.72 8.68 -7.11
CA LEU A 302 12.65 8.97 -6.01
C LEU A 302 13.96 9.60 -6.49
N GLN A 303 14.52 9.06 -7.57
CA GLN A 303 15.75 9.58 -8.17
C GLN A 303 15.53 10.97 -8.77
N ARG A 304 14.42 11.17 -9.48
CA ARG A 304 14.08 12.43 -10.14
C ARG A 304 13.81 13.57 -9.17
N GLU A 305 13.15 13.28 -8.05
CA GLU A 305 12.89 14.25 -6.99
C GLU A 305 14.09 14.41 -6.03
N ASN A 306 15.23 13.76 -6.33
CA ASN A 306 16.45 13.80 -5.52
C ASN A 306 16.21 13.40 -4.04
N ILE A 307 15.35 12.41 -3.81
CA ILE A 307 14.99 11.91 -2.48
C ILE A 307 15.88 10.73 -2.10
N ALA A 308 15.97 9.73 -2.97
CA ALA A 308 16.77 8.53 -2.74
C ALA A 308 17.18 7.90 -4.07
N LYS A 309 18.30 7.20 -4.05
CA LYS A 309 18.75 6.33 -5.15
C LYS A 309 18.76 4.89 -4.65
N LEU A 310 17.95 4.04 -5.27
CA LEU A 310 17.89 2.62 -4.92
C LEU A 310 18.95 1.89 -5.76
N GLU A 311 20.05 1.48 -5.09
CA GLU A 311 21.19 0.78 -5.72
C GLU A 311 21.51 -0.56 -5.04
N ASP A 312 20.65 -1.01 -4.12
CA ASP A 312 20.84 -2.29 -3.46
C ASP A 312 20.55 -3.48 -4.40
N GLY A 313 21.00 -4.67 -4.01
CA GLY A 313 20.86 -5.87 -4.84
C GLY A 313 19.41 -6.26 -5.17
N TRP A 314 18.41 -5.77 -4.43
CA TRP A 314 17.01 -6.00 -4.75
C TRP A 314 16.54 -5.03 -5.84
N SER A 315 16.89 -3.75 -5.73
CA SER A 315 16.56 -2.69 -6.67
C SER A 315 17.25 -2.79 -8.03
N THR A 316 18.37 -3.52 -8.10
CA THR A 316 19.10 -3.82 -9.34
C THR A 316 18.86 -5.22 -9.87
N ALA A 317 18.06 -6.04 -9.18
CA ALA A 317 17.74 -7.38 -9.65
C ALA A 317 16.94 -7.31 -10.95
N PRO A 318 17.19 -8.20 -11.93
CA PRO A 318 16.39 -8.24 -13.15
C PRO A 318 14.96 -8.66 -12.83
N GLY A 319 14.01 -7.79 -13.14
CA GLY A 319 12.58 -8.03 -13.05
C GLY A 319 11.97 -8.56 -14.36
N PRO A 320 10.67 -8.88 -14.38
CA PRO A 320 9.93 -9.21 -15.60
C PRO A 320 9.84 -8.06 -16.60
N LEU A 321 10.19 -6.83 -16.23
CA LEU A 321 10.40 -5.74 -17.15
C LEU A 321 11.91 -5.44 -17.18
N SER A 322 12.52 -5.43 -18.37
CA SER A 322 13.90 -4.97 -18.48
C SER A 322 13.93 -3.44 -18.41
N LEU A 323 14.96 -2.91 -17.77
CA LEU A 323 15.30 -1.49 -17.84
C LEU A 323 16.12 -1.18 -19.10
N ASP A 324 15.75 -1.80 -20.20
CA ASP A 324 16.23 -1.32 -21.48
C ASP A 324 15.60 0.07 -21.72
N GLY A 325 16.28 0.92 -22.51
CA GLY A 325 15.99 2.36 -22.58
C GLY A 325 14.51 2.72 -22.74
N ASP A 326 13.76 1.92 -23.49
CA ASP A 326 12.35 2.15 -23.81
C ASP A 326 11.44 2.28 -22.56
N LEU A 327 11.57 1.40 -21.55
CA LEU A 327 10.72 1.49 -20.37
C LEU A 327 11.05 2.71 -19.49
N HIS A 328 12.35 3.01 -19.37
CA HIS A 328 12.80 4.17 -18.60
C HIS A 328 12.32 5.48 -19.24
N ASP A 329 12.37 5.56 -20.58
CA ASP A 329 11.88 6.71 -21.33
C ASP A 329 10.36 6.87 -21.15
N ILE A 330 9.58 5.78 -21.22
CA ILE A 330 8.14 5.78 -20.97
C ILE A 330 7.82 6.33 -19.56
N ILE A 331 8.51 5.83 -18.52
CA ILE A 331 8.30 6.29 -17.14
C ILE A 331 8.70 7.76 -17.00
N THR A 332 9.82 8.17 -17.60
CA THR A 332 10.33 9.53 -17.55
C THR A 332 9.33 10.52 -18.17
N GLU A 333 8.82 10.21 -19.36
CA GLU A 333 7.80 11.04 -20.04
C GLU A 333 6.56 11.22 -19.18
N ARG A 334 6.08 10.14 -18.53
CA ARG A 334 4.90 10.19 -17.67
C ARG A 334 5.13 11.04 -16.43
N LEU A 335 6.27 10.87 -15.77
CA LEU A 335 6.63 11.69 -14.62
C LEU A 335 6.66 13.17 -15.00
N ASP A 336 7.18 13.51 -16.18
CA ASP A 336 7.14 14.88 -16.71
C ASP A 336 5.72 15.38 -16.96
N ALA A 337 4.90 14.60 -17.66
CA ALA A 337 3.52 14.98 -17.95
C ALA A 337 2.71 15.21 -16.67
N ILE A 338 2.90 14.37 -15.65
CA ILE A 338 2.25 14.54 -14.35
C ILE A 338 2.76 15.81 -13.67
N ARG A 339 4.07 16.05 -13.64
CA ARG A 339 4.67 17.25 -13.04
C ARG A 339 4.15 18.52 -13.69
N ASP A 340 4.07 18.55 -15.01
CA ASP A 340 3.64 19.74 -15.77
C ASP A 340 2.14 20.00 -15.64
N SER A 341 1.31 18.95 -15.62
CA SER A 341 -0.13 19.10 -15.33
C SER A 341 -0.38 19.79 -13.98
N ARG A 342 0.47 19.52 -12.98
CA ARG A 342 0.36 20.14 -11.65
C ARG A 342 0.79 21.61 -11.63
N LYS A 343 1.81 22.00 -12.41
CA LYS A 343 2.21 23.41 -12.55
C LYS A 343 1.08 24.25 -13.13
N ILE A 344 0.31 23.69 -14.07
CA ILE A 344 -0.85 24.38 -14.66
C ILE A 344 -1.94 24.58 -13.60
N VAL A 345 -2.27 23.55 -12.81
CA VAL A 345 -3.29 23.65 -11.76
C VAL A 345 -2.90 24.64 -10.66
N SER A 346 -1.63 24.70 -10.26
CA SER A 346 -1.17 25.71 -9.31
C SER A 346 -1.22 27.12 -9.90
N ALA A 347 -0.78 27.32 -11.15
CA ALA A 347 -0.84 28.62 -11.83
C ALA A 347 -2.29 29.14 -12.00
N VAL A 348 -3.25 28.27 -12.31
CA VAL A 348 -4.67 28.63 -12.44
C VAL A 348 -5.27 29.05 -11.09
N LYS A 349 -4.84 28.45 -9.98
CA LYS A 349 -5.29 28.85 -8.63
C LYS A 349 -4.72 30.20 -8.17
N PHE A 350 -3.59 30.64 -8.70
CA PHE A 350 -3.02 31.97 -8.42
C PHE A 350 -3.52 33.07 -9.35
N GLY A 351 -4.27 32.72 -10.40
CA GLY A 351 -4.80 33.67 -11.37
C GLY A 351 -6.12 34.35 -10.99
N ASN A 352 -6.80 33.93 -9.91
CA ASN A 352 -8.18 34.35 -9.66
C ASN A 352 -8.60 34.70 -8.23
N ASP A 353 -7.70 34.82 -7.24
CA ASP A 353 -8.09 35.36 -5.93
C ASP A 353 -6.96 36.20 -5.28
N ASN A 354 -7.06 37.50 -5.50
CA ASN A 354 -6.45 38.48 -4.60
C ASN A 354 -7.17 38.38 -3.24
N LYS A 355 -6.38 38.17 -2.18
CA LYS A 355 -6.68 38.23 -0.73
C LYS A 355 -7.05 36.92 -0.03
N ILE A 356 -6.04 36.09 0.27
CA ILE A 356 -5.96 35.43 1.58
C ILE A 356 -4.50 35.55 2.06
N ASN A 357 -4.30 36.34 3.11
CA ASN A 357 -3.02 36.47 3.81
C ASN A 357 -2.80 35.23 4.69
N GLY A 358 -1.72 34.50 4.45
CA GLY A 358 -1.20 33.47 5.34
C GLY A 358 -0.36 32.44 4.59
N PRO A 359 0.91 32.20 4.94
CA PRO A 359 1.74 31.23 4.24
C PRO A 359 1.26 29.82 4.60
N VAL A 360 0.63 29.15 3.63
CA VAL A 360 0.48 27.70 3.68
C VAL A 360 1.80 27.10 3.21
N ASN A 361 2.67 26.75 4.15
CA ASN A 361 3.85 25.93 3.87
C ASN A 361 3.39 24.52 3.48
N LEU A 362 3.13 24.33 2.19
CA LEU A 362 3.03 23.03 1.55
C LEU A 362 4.44 22.57 1.19
N LEU A 363 5.20 22.13 2.19
CA LEU A 363 6.38 21.27 2.10
C LEU A 363 6.89 21.10 3.53
N ASN A 364 6.31 20.14 4.25
CA ASN A 364 6.90 19.34 5.31
C ASN A 364 5.99 18.13 5.50
#